data_AF-A0A4U3AQF6-F1
#
_entry.id   AF-A0A4U3AQF6-F1
#
_cell.length_a   1.000
_cell.length_b   1.000
_cell.length_c   1.000
_cell.angle_alpha   90.00
_cell.angle_beta   90.00
_cell.angle_gamma   90.00
#
_symmetry.space_group_name_H-M   'P 1'
#
loop_
_entity.id
_entity.type
_entity.pdbx_description
1 polymer ?
#
loop_
_entity_poly.entity_id
_entity_poly.type
_entity_poly.pdbx_seq_one_letter_code
_entity_poly.pdbx_strand_id
1 'polypeptide(L)'
;DLLDMENYTLILDEVMDVIEQVDVSKDDLKMLTENEVIGVNQNGVVHWKQLDYRKGYFEKLRNLAYSGNLMMYEDKANEPSAVYWIFPVEIFKCFEEVFILTYMFDGQIQRAYFDLFGQEYIYKSVVKEGSNYKLAPSVSFKNEDRSHLKELINIYYLSPKDKKDMNKMGNKHNYFSVSDLKKKTKNKDTKKVIRDNAYNFYRNKCNVPTNEVMWTTFKEFKDSLAPMGLKEHFVSVNARATNQFQHKRTCIYLANIYTNPLIKHFFNKQGIQLNGDLFA
;
A
#
# COMPACT_ATOMS: atom_id res chain seq x y z
N ASP A 1 4.99 5.03 29.31
CA ASP A 1 5.76 4.79 30.55
C ASP A 1 7.22 4.43 30.29
N LEU A 2 7.58 3.20 29.89
CA LEU A 2 9.02 2.85 29.74
C LEU A 2 9.74 3.56 28.58
N LEU A 3 9.04 3.82 27.46
CA LEU A 3 9.58 4.54 26.31
C LEU A 3 9.73 6.05 26.62
N ASP A 4 8.75 6.62 27.30
CA ASP A 4 8.73 8.06 27.65
C ASP A 4 9.87 8.44 28.61
N MET A 5 10.35 7.50 29.43
CA MET A 5 11.38 7.75 30.44
C MET A 5 12.80 7.76 29.89
N GLU A 6 13.03 7.23 28.69
CA GLU A 6 14.37 6.94 28.16
C GLU A 6 14.72 7.76 26.90
N ASN A 7 13.91 8.77 26.55
CA ASN A 7 14.17 9.71 25.45
C ASN A 7 14.60 9.04 24.14
N TYR A 8 13.93 7.95 23.77
CA TYR A 8 14.27 7.25 22.53
C TYR A 8 13.90 8.08 21.30
N THR A 9 14.76 8.01 20.29
CA THR A 9 14.45 8.42 18.91
C THR A 9 13.93 7.24 18.12
N LEU A 10 12.77 7.38 17.49
CA LEU A 10 12.24 6.38 16.55
C LEU A 10 12.70 6.73 15.13
N ILE A 11 13.32 5.78 14.44
CA ILE A 11 13.65 5.90 13.01
C ILE A 11 12.93 4.76 12.28
N LEU A 12 12.06 5.13 11.35
CA LEU A 12 11.32 4.21 10.48
C LEU A 12 11.91 4.29 9.07
N ASP A 13 12.38 3.15 8.56
CA ASP A 13 12.71 2.97 7.15
C ASP A 13 11.41 2.62 6.41
N GLU A 14 10.89 3.60 5.65
CA GLU A 14 9.53 3.65 5.08
C GLU A 14 8.37 3.82 6.09
N VAL A 15 7.12 3.68 5.63
CA VAL A 15 5.89 3.89 6.41
C VAL A 15 5.42 2.61 7.12
N MET A 16 4.65 2.74 8.19
CA MET A 16 4.03 1.61 8.89
C MET A 16 2.61 1.31 8.36
N ASP A 17 2.18 0.06 8.54
CA ASP A 17 0.78 -0.32 8.36
C ASP A 17 -0.03 0.17 9.57
N VAL A 18 -0.51 1.41 9.49
CA VAL A 18 -1.21 2.10 10.61
C VAL A 18 -2.72 1.89 10.63
N ILE A 19 -3.27 1.26 9.58
CA ILE A 19 -4.69 0.92 9.46
C ILE A 19 -4.84 -0.43 8.76
N GLU A 20 -5.66 -1.31 9.33
CA GLU A 20 -5.94 -2.63 8.77
C GLU A 20 -7.44 -2.90 8.84
N GLN A 21 -8.04 -3.42 7.75
CA GLN A 21 -9.45 -3.82 7.80
C GLN A 21 -9.60 -5.07 8.65
N VAL A 22 -10.49 -5.05 9.63
CA VAL A 22 -10.83 -6.25 10.41
C VAL A 22 -11.84 -7.08 9.63
N ASP A 23 -11.59 -8.39 9.54
CA ASP A 23 -12.46 -9.33 8.85
C ASP A 23 -13.76 -9.57 9.64
N VAL A 24 -14.77 -8.75 9.35
CA VAL A 24 -16.13 -8.86 9.87
C VAL A 24 -17.09 -8.54 8.73
N SER A 25 -18.12 -9.38 8.55
CA SER A 25 -19.09 -9.17 7.49
C SER A 25 -19.98 -7.94 7.78
N LYS A 26 -20.56 -7.36 6.72
CA LYS A 26 -21.51 -6.25 6.87
C LYS A 26 -22.75 -6.65 7.68
N ASP A 27 -23.24 -7.86 7.47
CA ASP A 27 -24.42 -8.38 8.17
C ASP A 27 -24.12 -8.57 9.67
N ASP A 28 -22.92 -9.07 10.01
CA ASP A 28 -22.49 -9.17 11.41
C ASP A 28 -22.35 -7.79 12.06
N LEU A 29 -21.74 -6.81 11.37
CA LEU A 29 -21.61 -5.44 11.89
C LEU A 29 -22.98 -4.79 12.12
N LYS A 30 -23.92 -5.00 11.19
CA LYS A 30 -25.29 -4.54 11.31
C LYS A 30 -25.97 -5.16 12.53
N MET A 31 -25.89 -6.49 12.67
CA MET A 31 -26.44 -7.21 13.82
C MET A 31 -25.84 -6.69 15.14
N LEU A 32 -24.52 -6.52 15.22
CA LEU A 32 -23.86 -6.01 16.43
C LEU A 32 -24.30 -4.58 16.79
N THR A 33 -24.57 -3.74 15.79
CA THR A 33 -25.01 -2.36 15.98
C THR A 33 -26.49 -2.31 16.41
N GLU A 34 -27.37 -3.03 15.72
CA GLU A 34 -28.82 -3.05 15.99
C GLU A 34 -29.16 -3.68 17.36
N ASN A 35 -28.38 -4.70 17.78
CA ASN A 35 -28.55 -5.33 19.10
C ASN A 35 -27.78 -4.60 20.22
N GLU A 36 -27.29 -3.40 19.95
CA GLU A 36 -26.52 -2.56 20.88
C GLU A 36 -25.34 -3.30 21.53
N VAL A 37 -24.72 -4.25 20.82
CA VAL A 37 -23.49 -4.91 21.27
C VAL A 37 -22.31 -3.96 21.15
N ILE A 38 -22.31 -3.14 20.10
CA ILE A 38 -21.37 -2.06 19.88
C ILE A 38 -22.12 -0.73 19.72
N GLY A 39 -21.43 0.37 19.94
CA GLY A 39 -21.84 1.67 19.45
C GLY A 39 -20.65 2.44 18.88
N VAL A 40 -20.92 3.55 18.22
CA VAL A 40 -19.90 4.36 17.53
C VAL A 40 -20.05 5.82 17.93
N ASN A 41 -18.93 6.47 18.24
CA ASN A 41 -18.93 7.88 18.59
C ASN A 41 -18.86 8.77 17.33
N GLN A 42 -18.92 10.09 17.52
CA GLN A 42 -18.91 11.07 16.41
C GLN A 42 -17.65 10.99 15.54
N ASN A 43 -16.52 10.53 16.10
CA ASN A 43 -15.26 10.39 15.38
C ASN A 43 -15.15 9.03 14.67
N GLY A 44 -16.17 8.17 14.77
CA GLY A 44 -16.17 6.83 14.18
C GLY A 44 -15.51 5.76 15.05
N VAL A 45 -15.13 6.05 16.29
CA VAL A 45 -14.52 5.06 17.21
C VAL A 45 -15.61 4.14 17.77
N VAL A 46 -15.36 2.84 17.70
CA VAL A 46 -16.27 1.79 18.16
C VAL A 46 -16.04 1.51 19.65
N HIS A 47 -17.12 1.49 20.42
CA HIS A 47 -17.14 1.06 21.82
C HIS A 47 -17.97 -0.22 21.97
N TRP A 48 -17.49 -1.14 22.79
CA TRP A 48 -18.21 -2.36 23.13
C TRP A 48 -19.10 -2.15 24.35
N LYS A 49 -20.38 -2.48 24.25
CA LYS A 49 -21.40 -2.21 25.28
C LYS A 49 -21.71 -3.42 26.17
N GLN A 50 -21.60 -4.65 25.67
CA GLN A 50 -21.97 -5.86 26.43
C GLN A 50 -20.83 -6.38 27.33
N LEU A 51 -20.92 -6.10 28.63
CA LEU A 51 -19.89 -6.43 29.64
C LEU A 51 -19.78 -7.93 29.97
N ASP A 52 -20.85 -8.69 29.73
CA ASP A 52 -20.95 -10.13 29.99
C ASP A 52 -20.30 -10.99 28.90
N TYR A 53 -20.10 -10.44 27.70
CA TYR A 53 -19.40 -11.10 26.61
C TYR A 53 -17.91 -11.24 26.91
N ARG A 54 -17.50 -12.37 27.50
CA ARG A 54 -16.10 -12.64 27.91
C ARG A 54 -15.25 -13.39 26.89
N LYS A 55 -15.83 -14.27 26.09
CA LYS A 55 -15.12 -15.10 25.10
C LYS A 55 -16.06 -15.51 23.98
N GLY A 56 -15.56 -15.60 22.75
CA GLY A 56 -16.33 -16.08 21.61
C GLY A 56 -15.82 -15.54 20.28
N TYR A 57 -16.66 -15.64 19.25
CA TYR A 57 -16.32 -15.26 17.88
C TYR A 57 -15.85 -13.79 17.73
N PHE A 58 -16.50 -12.85 18.43
CA PHE A 58 -16.21 -11.42 18.38
C PHE A 58 -15.19 -10.95 19.43
N GLU A 59 -14.48 -11.87 20.09
CA GLU A 59 -13.50 -11.53 21.13
C GLU A 59 -12.42 -10.57 20.64
N LYS A 60 -11.87 -10.81 19.43
CA LYS A 60 -10.87 -9.91 18.82
C LYS A 60 -11.46 -8.51 18.61
N LEU A 61 -12.68 -8.43 18.07
CA LEU A 61 -13.36 -7.15 17.82
C LEU A 61 -13.61 -6.38 19.12
N ARG A 62 -14.09 -7.05 20.16
CA ARG A 62 -14.26 -6.48 21.50
C ARG A 62 -12.96 -5.93 22.05
N ASN A 63 -11.87 -6.71 22.00
CA ASN A 63 -10.58 -6.28 22.53
C ASN A 63 -10.04 -5.04 21.81
N LEU A 64 -10.25 -4.95 20.49
CA LEU A 64 -9.90 -3.75 19.72
C LEU A 64 -10.75 -2.54 20.12
N ALA A 65 -12.07 -2.72 20.31
CA ALA A 65 -12.96 -1.67 20.79
C ALA A 65 -12.57 -1.17 22.19
N TYR A 66 -12.25 -2.08 23.12
CA TYR A 66 -11.81 -1.72 24.47
C TYR A 66 -10.48 -0.95 24.50
N SER A 67 -9.58 -1.24 23.55
CA SER A 67 -8.32 -0.50 23.43
C SER A 67 -8.44 0.83 22.69
N GLY A 68 -9.64 1.22 22.23
CA GLY A 68 -9.87 2.45 21.47
C GLY A 68 -9.31 2.42 20.04
N ASN A 69 -8.89 1.24 19.57
CA ASN A 69 -8.16 1.05 18.32
C ASN A 69 -9.05 0.52 17.19
N LEU A 70 -10.36 0.68 17.30
CA LEU A 70 -11.32 0.19 16.32
C LEU A 70 -12.18 1.35 15.83
N MET A 71 -12.15 1.61 14.53
CA MET A 71 -12.99 2.62 13.89
C MET A 71 -13.91 2.02 12.85
N MET A 72 -15.14 2.52 12.78
CA MET A 72 -16.15 2.07 11.82
C MET A 72 -16.23 3.03 10.65
N TYR A 73 -16.28 2.46 9.45
CA TYR A 73 -16.76 3.14 8.26
C TYR A 73 -18.24 2.80 8.05
N GLU A 74 -19.08 3.82 8.08
CA GLU A 74 -20.46 3.70 7.61
C GLU A 74 -20.56 4.30 6.22
N ASP A 75 -21.37 3.68 5.37
CA ASP A 75 -21.56 4.13 4.00
C ASP A 75 -22.44 5.40 3.92
N LYS A 76 -22.86 5.76 2.69
CA LYS A 76 -23.66 6.97 2.45
C LYS A 76 -25.07 6.92 3.07
N ALA A 77 -25.57 5.73 3.39
CA ALA A 77 -26.85 5.54 4.09
C ALA A 77 -26.67 5.51 5.61
N ASN A 78 -25.45 5.76 6.11
CA ASN A 78 -25.06 5.58 7.51
C ASN A 78 -25.22 4.14 8.02
N GLU A 79 -25.13 3.16 7.11
CA GLU A 79 -25.14 1.75 7.48
C GLU A 79 -23.71 1.27 7.76
N PRO A 80 -23.49 0.43 8.80
CA PRO A 80 -22.20 -0.19 9.07
C PRO A 80 -21.67 -0.96 7.85
N SER A 81 -20.47 -0.61 7.37
CA SER A 81 -19.96 -1.14 6.09
C SER A 81 -18.61 -1.84 6.25
N ALA A 82 -17.74 -1.33 7.12
CA ALA A 82 -16.46 -1.95 7.47
C ALA A 82 -15.96 -1.43 8.82
N VAL A 83 -15.06 -2.19 9.43
CA VAL A 83 -14.32 -1.77 10.62
C VAL A 83 -12.82 -1.90 10.36
N TYR A 84 -12.07 -0.99 10.97
CA TYR A 84 -10.64 -0.87 10.80
C TYR A 84 -9.97 -0.87 12.17
N TRP A 85 -8.96 -1.73 12.30
CA TRP A 85 -7.96 -1.56 13.34
C TRP A 85 -7.12 -0.34 13.00
N ILE A 86 -6.84 0.47 14.02
CA ILE A 86 -6.04 1.67 13.92
C ILE A 86 -4.87 1.55 14.90
N PHE A 87 -3.67 1.80 14.41
CA PHE A 87 -2.48 1.84 15.26
C PHE A 87 -2.62 2.97 16.29
N PRO A 88 -2.28 2.78 17.58
CA PRO A 88 -2.45 3.82 18.59
C PRO A 88 -1.50 5.00 18.33
N VAL A 89 -2.05 6.18 18.01
CA VAL A 89 -1.25 7.37 17.67
C VAL A 89 -0.38 7.85 18.82
N GLU A 90 -0.82 7.59 20.06
CA GLU A 90 -0.10 7.94 21.27
C GLU A 90 1.31 7.33 21.33
N ILE A 91 1.54 6.20 20.64
CA ILE A 91 2.88 5.60 20.56
C ILE A 91 3.90 6.55 19.90
N PHE A 92 3.49 7.37 18.93
CA PHE A 92 4.39 8.36 18.31
C PHE A 92 4.74 9.50 19.28
N LYS A 93 3.88 9.78 20.27
CA LYS A 93 4.13 10.80 21.30
C LYS A 93 5.05 10.30 22.41
N CYS A 94 5.34 8.99 22.44
CA CYS A 94 6.26 8.41 23.41
C CYS A 94 7.74 8.60 23.07
N PHE A 95 8.05 9.13 21.88
CA PHE A 95 9.41 9.34 21.42
C PHE A 95 9.73 10.84 21.40
N GLU A 96 10.97 11.20 21.73
CA GLU A 96 11.42 12.60 21.66
C GLU A 96 11.45 13.07 20.21
N GLU A 97 11.95 12.21 19.32
CA GLU A 97 12.02 12.45 17.88
C GLU A 97 11.54 11.23 17.10
N VAL A 98 10.80 11.48 16.02
CA VAL A 98 10.35 10.45 15.08
C VAL A 98 10.79 10.84 13.67
N PHE A 99 11.63 10.01 13.06
CA PHE A 99 12.06 10.15 11.68
C PHE A 99 11.43 9.07 10.81
N ILE A 100 10.67 9.48 9.79
CA ILE A 100 10.11 8.57 8.78
C ILE A 100 10.88 8.79 7.48
N LEU A 101 11.74 7.85 7.15
CA LEU A 101 12.58 7.88 5.95
C LEU A 101 11.80 7.25 4.81
N THR A 102 11.01 8.07 4.11
CA THR A 102 10.14 7.59 3.03
C THR A 102 10.06 8.57 1.87
N TYR A 103 9.65 8.06 0.72
CA TYR A 103 9.39 8.85 -0.49
C TYR A 103 7.89 9.05 -0.68
N MET A 104 7.51 10.19 -1.27
CA MET A 104 6.12 10.47 -1.66
C MET A 104 5.11 10.30 -0.51
N PHE A 105 5.48 10.72 0.71
CA PHE A 105 4.63 10.58 1.91
C PHE A 105 3.22 11.15 1.73
N ASP A 106 3.06 12.18 0.89
CA ASP A 106 1.76 12.75 0.51
C ASP A 106 0.77 11.72 -0.07
N GLY A 107 1.27 10.67 -0.72
CA GLY A 107 0.47 9.57 -1.25
C GLY A 107 0.25 8.42 -0.26
N GLN A 108 0.95 8.42 0.87
CA GLN A 108 0.95 7.29 1.81
C GLN A 108 -0.24 7.33 2.77
N ILE A 109 -0.72 6.15 3.16
CA ILE A 109 -1.83 6.02 4.11
C ILE A 109 -1.46 6.61 5.47
N GLN A 110 -0.19 6.47 5.88
CA GLN A 110 0.28 6.99 7.17
C GLN A 110 0.16 8.51 7.30
N ARG A 111 0.30 9.27 6.20
CA ARG A 111 0.03 10.72 6.20
C ARG A 111 -1.45 11.02 6.51
N ALA A 112 -2.36 10.31 5.86
CA ALA A 112 -3.80 10.45 6.14
C ALA A 112 -4.17 10.05 7.57
N TYR A 113 -3.49 9.05 8.11
CA TYR A 113 -3.61 8.65 9.50
C TYR A 113 -3.12 9.75 10.46
N PHE A 114 -1.98 10.38 10.19
CA PHE A 114 -1.53 11.52 11.00
C PHE A 114 -2.51 12.68 10.95
N ASP A 115 -3.03 13.03 9.77
CA ASP A 115 -4.06 14.06 9.64
C ASP A 115 -5.33 13.71 10.42
N LEU A 116 -5.74 12.44 10.45
CA LEU A 116 -6.91 11.95 11.19
C LEU A 116 -6.79 12.20 12.69
N PHE A 117 -5.59 12.08 13.23
CA PHE A 117 -5.31 12.28 14.64
C PHE A 117 -4.75 13.67 14.97
N GLY A 118 -4.66 14.56 13.98
CA GLY A 118 -4.06 15.88 14.15
C GLY A 118 -2.58 15.83 14.54
N GLN A 119 -1.86 14.76 14.16
CA GLN A 119 -0.44 14.63 14.41
C GLN A 119 0.32 15.54 13.44
N GLU A 120 1.03 16.53 14.00
CA GLU A 120 1.86 17.44 13.20
C GLU A 120 3.17 16.76 12.76
N TYR A 121 3.63 17.09 11.56
CA TYR A 121 4.89 16.64 10.99
C TYR A 121 5.44 17.69 10.02
N ILE A 122 6.74 17.65 9.79
CA ILE A 122 7.42 18.52 8.83
C ILE A 122 8.19 17.69 7.81
N TYR A 123 8.28 18.20 6.59
CA TYR A 123 9.08 17.60 5.54
C TYR A 123 10.54 18.07 5.63
N LYS A 124 11.46 17.12 5.46
CA LYS A 124 12.90 17.38 5.28
C LYS A 124 13.40 16.61 4.06
N SER A 125 14.39 17.16 3.38
CA SER A 125 15.12 16.46 2.33
C SER A 125 16.48 16.01 2.85
N VAL A 126 17.01 14.94 2.27
CA VAL A 126 18.36 14.46 2.55
C VAL A 126 19.29 14.99 1.47
N VAL A 127 20.35 15.71 1.86
CA VAL A 127 21.37 16.22 0.94
C VAL A 127 22.73 15.66 1.31
N LYS A 128 23.54 15.39 0.28
CA LYS A 128 24.93 14.96 0.46
C LYS A 128 25.84 16.18 0.58
N GLU A 129 26.64 16.22 1.63
CA GLU A 129 27.66 17.25 1.87
C GLU A 129 29.02 16.57 2.09
N GLY A 130 29.87 16.63 1.07
CA GLY A 130 31.13 15.89 1.05
C GLY A 130 30.89 14.37 1.13
N SER A 131 31.38 13.73 2.20
CA SER A 131 31.19 12.30 2.48
C SER A 131 29.95 11.98 3.31
N ASN A 132 29.26 12.99 3.85
CA ASN A 132 28.17 12.80 4.80
C ASN A 132 26.82 13.19 4.20
N TYR A 133 25.74 12.80 4.89
CA TYR A 133 24.38 13.20 4.59
C TYR A 133 23.83 14.05 5.73
N LYS A 134 23.00 15.04 5.40
CA LYS A 134 22.30 15.88 6.38
C LYS A 134 20.85 16.13 5.99
N LEU A 135 20.03 16.42 6.99
CA LEU A 135 18.68 16.92 6.78
C LEU A 135 18.74 18.40 6.38
N ALA A 136 18.01 18.75 5.33
CA ALA A 136 17.88 20.09 4.79
C ALA A 136 16.39 20.47 4.70
N PRO A 137 16.07 21.78 4.50
CA PRO A 137 14.72 22.19 4.14
C PRO A 137 14.16 21.35 2.99
N SER A 138 12.86 21.03 3.05
CA SER A 138 12.21 20.20 2.05
C SER A 138 12.31 20.80 0.64
N VAL A 139 12.77 19.98 -0.30
CA VAL A 139 12.68 20.24 -1.73
C VAL A 139 11.41 19.56 -2.23
N SER A 140 10.51 20.35 -2.83
CA SER A 140 9.27 19.78 -3.37
C SER A 140 9.56 18.79 -4.50
N PHE A 141 8.68 17.80 -4.66
CA PHE A 141 8.73 16.80 -5.73
C PHE A 141 8.91 17.42 -7.14
N LYS A 142 8.36 18.62 -7.36
CA LYS A 142 8.46 19.33 -8.66
C LYS A 142 9.86 19.91 -8.92
N ASN A 143 10.62 20.20 -7.86
CA ASN A 143 11.90 20.89 -7.93
C ASN A 143 13.09 19.95 -7.69
N GLU A 144 12.84 18.73 -7.22
CA GLU A 144 13.88 17.73 -6.98
C GLU A 144 14.48 17.22 -8.30
N ASP A 145 15.80 17.35 -8.47
CA ASP A 145 16.51 16.80 -9.64
C ASP A 145 16.67 15.29 -9.53
N ARG A 146 15.95 14.58 -10.39
CA ARG A 146 15.95 13.12 -10.50
C ARG A 146 16.47 12.65 -11.85
N SER A 147 17.15 13.52 -12.59
CA SER A 147 17.66 13.20 -13.94
C SER A 147 18.61 12.01 -13.89
N HIS A 148 19.50 12.00 -12.90
CA HIS A 148 20.42 10.88 -12.65
C HIS A 148 19.70 9.54 -12.38
N LEU A 149 18.56 9.54 -11.67
CA LEU A 149 17.77 8.31 -11.44
C LEU A 149 17.07 7.85 -12.73
N LYS A 150 16.54 8.81 -13.51
CA LYS A 150 15.87 8.53 -14.77
C LYS A 150 16.81 7.83 -15.76
N GLU A 151 18.08 8.22 -15.79
CA GLU A 151 19.10 7.59 -16.63
C GLU A 151 19.39 6.12 -16.26
N LEU A 152 19.12 5.72 -15.00
CA LEU A 152 19.29 4.34 -14.54
C LEU A 152 18.10 3.43 -14.91
N ILE A 153 16.97 4.01 -15.35
CA ILE A 153 15.73 3.28 -15.62
C ILE A 153 15.47 3.21 -17.13
N ASN A 154 15.47 1.98 -17.65
CA ASN A 154 15.11 1.71 -19.04
C ASN A 154 13.70 1.13 -19.12
N ILE A 155 12.76 1.89 -19.70
CA ILE A 155 11.40 1.42 -19.96
C ILE A 155 11.34 0.90 -21.41
N TYR A 156 10.80 -0.31 -21.58
CA TYR A 156 10.53 -0.83 -22.91
C TYR A 156 9.45 0.00 -23.60
N TYR A 157 9.74 0.45 -24.81
CA TYR A 157 8.77 1.01 -25.74
C TYR A 157 8.88 0.28 -27.08
N LEU A 158 7.80 0.30 -27.86
CA LEU A 158 7.79 -0.27 -29.20
C LEU A 158 8.89 0.38 -30.08
N SER A 159 9.81 -0.44 -30.59
CA SER A 159 10.77 -0.04 -31.62
C SER A 159 10.21 -0.29 -33.02
N PRO A 160 10.66 0.44 -34.07
CA PRO A 160 10.35 0.11 -35.46
C PRO A 160 10.71 -1.32 -35.88
N LYS A 161 11.64 -1.97 -35.17
CA LYS A 161 12.04 -3.37 -35.42
C LYS A 161 11.08 -4.40 -34.79
N ASP A 162 10.17 -3.96 -33.93
CA ASP A 162 9.26 -4.83 -33.22
C ASP A 162 7.98 -5.09 -34.02
N LYS A 163 7.66 -6.37 -34.21
CA LYS A 163 6.41 -6.77 -34.89
C LYS A 163 5.16 -6.49 -34.05
N LYS A 164 5.31 -6.29 -32.73
CA LYS A 164 4.20 -6.17 -31.79
C LYS A 164 4.57 -5.30 -30.60
N ASP A 165 3.66 -4.42 -30.22
CA ASP A 165 3.74 -3.67 -28.97
C ASP A 165 3.28 -4.56 -27.80
N MET A 166 4.22 -4.91 -26.93
CA MET A 166 3.95 -5.70 -25.73
C MET A 166 3.19 -4.91 -24.66
N ASN A 167 3.35 -3.59 -24.62
CA ASN A 167 2.71 -2.70 -23.66
C ASN A 167 1.29 -2.29 -24.08
N LYS A 168 0.88 -2.58 -25.33
CA LYS A 168 -0.48 -2.31 -25.82
C LYS A 168 -1.58 -2.86 -24.91
N MET A 169 -1.32 -3.95 -24.20
CA MET A 169 -2.29 -4.54 -23.26
C MET A 169 -2.47 -3.77 -21.95
N GLY A 170 -1.65 -2.73 -21.72
CA GLY A 170 -1.66 -1.83 -20.57
C GLY A 170 -1.94 -0.37 -20.93
N ASN A 171 -2.43 -0.08 -22.14
CA ASN A 171 -2.56 1.29 -22.64
C ASN A 171 -3.76 2.08 -22.09
N LYS A 172 -4.66 1.45 -21.34
CA LYS A 172 -5.79 2.13 -20.67
C LYS A 172 -5.48 2.31 -19.20
N HIS A 173 -5.97 3.41 -18.64
CA HIS A 173 -5.71 3.81 -17.27
C HIS A 173 -5.89 2.69 -16.25
N ASN A 174 -6.92 1.84 -16.36
CA ASN A 174 -7.24 0.79 -15.39
C ASN A 174 -6.75 -0.63 -15.76
N TYR A 175 -6.00 -0.77 -16.86
CA TYR A 175 -5.48 -2.07 -17.25
C TYR A 175 -4.44 -2.55 -16.24
N PHE A 176 -4.41 -3.87 -16.05
CA PHE A 176 -3.65 -4.56 -15.00
C PHE A 176 -4.07 -4.22 -13.55
N SER A 177 -5.19 -3.51 -13.35
CA SER A 177 -5.82 -3.41 -12.01
C SER A 177 -6.38 -4.76 -11.57
N VAL A 178 -6.66 -4.92 -10.28
CA VAL A 178 -7.29 -6.14 -9.73
C VAL A 178 -8.54 -6.53 -10.52
N SER A 179 -9.44 -5.58 -10.77
CA SER A 179 -10.70 -5.82 -11.47
C SER A 179 -10.51 -6.22 -12.94
N ASP A 180 -9.51 -5.64 -13.61
CA ASP A 180 -9.16 -5.95 -15.00
C ASP A 180 -8.47 -7.32 -15.10
N LEU A 181 -7.53 -7.62 -14.20
CA LEU A 181 -6.85 -8.91 -14.14
C LEU A 181 -7.82 -10.06 -13.85
N LYS A 182 -8.83 -9.88 -12.97
CA LYS A 182 -9.91 -10.86 -12.77
C LYS A 182 -10.63 -11.24 -14.07
N LYS A 183 -10.75 -10.31 -15.03
CA LYS A 183 -11.33 -10.57 -16.35
C LYS A 183 -10.31 -11.21 -17.29
N LYS A 184 -9.09 -10.67 -17.36
CA LYS A 184 -8.02 -11.15 -18.25
C LYS A 184 -7.56 -12.56 -17.93
N THR A 185 -7.47 -12.94 -16.66
CA THR A 185 -7.01 -14.28 -16.23
C THR A 185 -8.02 -15.40 -16.48
N LYS A 186 -9.32 -15.06 -16.58
CA LYS A 186 -10.38 -16.00 -16.99
C LYS A 186 -10.32 -16.34 -18.49
N ASN A 187 -9.80 -15.43 -19.32
CA ASN A 187 -9.68 -15.66 -20.76
C ASN A 187 -8.33 -16.31 -21.10
N LYS A 188 -8.38 -17.55 -21.62
CA LYS A 188 -7.18 -18.38 -21.90
C LYS A 188 -6.21 -17.70 -22.87
N ASP A 189 -6.72 -17.09 -23.94
CA ASP A 189 -5.90 -16.44 -24.96
C ASP A 189 -5.24 -15.18 -24.43
N THR A 190 -5.97 -14.36 -23.67
CA THR A 190 -5.46 -13.15 -23.03
C THR A 190 -4.35 -13.48 -22.04
N LYS A 191 -4.56 -14.49 -21.17
CA LYS A 191 -3.53 -15.01 -20.26
C LYS A 191 -2.30 -15.52 -21.00
N LYS A 192 -2.49 -16.23 -22.12
CA LYS A 192 -1.38 -16.68 -22.97
C LYS A 192 -0.60 -15.47 -23.50
N VAL A 193 -1.28 -14.48 -24.06
CA VAL A 193 -0.65 -13.28 -24.63
C VAL A 193 0.18 -12.52 -23.59
N ILE A 194 -0.31 -12.36 -22.36
CA ILE A 194 0.43 -11.70 -21.28
C ILE A 194 1.72 -12.46 -20.96
N ARG A 195 1.64 -13.78 -20.79
CA ARG A 195 2.80 -14.63 -20.48
C ARG A 195 3.82 -14.67 -21.62
N ASP A 196 3.35 -14.73 -22.85
CA ASP A 196 4.20 -14.76 -24.05
C ASP A 196 4.90 -13.41 -24.25
N ASN A 197 4.21 -12.29 -24.02
CA ASN A 197 4.82 -10.95 -24.03
C ASN A 197 5.89 -10.82 -22.93
N ALA A 198 5.58 -11.23 -21.71
CA ALA A 198 6.53 -11.21 -20.60
C ALA A 198 7.78 -12.04 -20.92
N TYR A 199 7.61 -13.26 -21.43
CA TYR A 199 8.71 -14.12 -21.85
C TYR A 199 9.56 -13.49 -22.96
N ASN A 200 8.90 -12.99 -24.01
CA ASN A 200 9.57 -12.33 -25.12
C ASN A 200 10.35 -11.08 -24.69
N PHE A 201 9.82 -10.32 -23.72
CA PHE A 201 10.49 -9.15 -23.19
C PHE A 201 11.83 -9.51 -22.54
N TYR A 202 11.85 -10.36 -21.52
CA TYR A 202 13.12 -10.62 -20.83
C TYR A 202 14.10 -11.45 -21.67
N ARG A 203 13.61 -12.39 -22.49
CA ARG A 203 14.50 -13.24 -23.31
C ARG A 203 15.00 -12.59 -24.58
N ASN A 204 14.12 -11.93 -25.33
CA ASN A 204 14.48 -11.45 -26.66
C ASN A 204 14.71 -9.94 -26.72
N LYS A 205 14.20 -9.16 -25.75
CA LYS A 205 14.41 -7.70 -25.72
C LYS A 205 15.51 -7.30 -24.75
N CYS A 206 15.45 -7.80 -23.52
CA CYS A 206 16.49 -7.52 -22.52
C CYS A 206 17.71 -8.44 -22.70
N ASN A 207 17.50 -9.67 -23.19
CA ASN A 207 18.54 -10.69 -23.35
C ASN A 207 19.36 -10.93 -22.06
N VAL A 208 18.66 -11.07 -20.93
CA VAL A 208 19.25 -11.27 -19.61
C VAL A 208 19.01 -12.70 -19.10
N PRO A 209 19.91 -13.24 -18.24
CA PRO A 209 19.70 -14.54 -17.63
C PRO A 209 18.55 -14.50 -16.62
N THR A 210 17.92 -15.66 -16.35
CA THR A 210 16.68 -15.73 -15.55
C THR A 210 16.85 -15.19 -14.13
N ASN A 211 18.00 -15.47 -13.52
CA ASN A 211 18.33 -15.03 -12.18
C ASN A 211 18.45 -13.50 -12.04
N GLU A 212 18.66 -12.75 -13.13
CA GLU A 212 18.65 -11.28 -13.13
C GLU A 212 17.25 -10.69 -13.35
N VAL A 213 16.23 -11.53 -13.56
CA VAL A 213 14.84 -11.09 -13.79
C VAL A 213 14.02 -11.24 -12.52
N MET A 214 13.15 -10.28 -12.30
CA MET A 214 12.03 -10.37 -11.39
C MET A 214 10.74 -10.00 -12.12
N TRP A 215 9.61 -10.45 -11.59
CA TRP A 215 8.31 -10.05 -12.10
C TRP A 215 7.31 -9.93 -10.96
N THR A 216 6.28 -9.11 -11.18
CA THR A 216 5.30 -8.83 -10.16
C THR A 216 3.88 -8.70 -10.71
N THR A 217 2.92 -9.05 -9.87
CA THR A 217 1.47 -8.87 -10.04
C THR A 217 0.81 -9.04 -8.66
N PHE A 218 -0.51 -8.90 -8.55
CA PHE A 218 -1.19 -9.21 -7.29
C PHE A 218 -1.13 -10.71 -6.99
N LYS A 219 -0.91 -11.05 -5.71
CA LYS A 219 -0.69 -12.45 -5.25
C LYS A 219 -1.73 -13.44 -5.78
N GLU A 220 -3.01 -13.05 -5.84
CA GLU A 220 -4.10 -13.88 -6.36
C GLU A 220 -3.95 -14.27 -7.85
N PHE A 221 -3.18 -13.51 -8.64
CA PHE A 221 -2.94 -13.78 -10.07
C PHE A 221 -1.59 -14.41 -10.36
N LYS A 222 -0.73 -14.64 -9.33
CA LYS A 222 0.63 -15.15 -9.50
C LYS A 222 0.65 -16.42 -10.36
N ASP A 223 -0.06 -17.46 -9.96
CA ASP A 223 -0.02 -18.74 -10.70
C ASP A 223 -0.65 -18.65 -12.09
N SER A 224 -1.56 -17.70 -12.28
CA SER A 224 -2.20 -17.48 -13.57
C SER A 224 -1.32 -16.72 -14.56
N LEU A 225 -0.49 -15.80 -14.08
CA LEU A 225 0.28 -14.89 -14.94
C LEU A 225 1.79 -15.19 -14.95
N ALA A 226 2.24 -16.18 -14.18
CA ALA A 226 3.64 -16.60 -14.14
C ALA A 226 4.22 -16.77 -15.55
N PRO A 227 5.19 -15.93 -15.95
CA PRO A 227 5.87 -16.08 -17.23
C PRO A 227 6.68 -17.37 -17.25
N MET A 228 6.92 -17.90 -18.45
CA MET A 228 7.70 -19.12 -18.62
C MET A 228 9.12 -18.93 -18.04
N GLY A 229 9.54 -19.86 -17.18
CA GLY A 229 10.83 -19.84 -16.50
C GLY A 229 10.93 -18.87 -15.31
N LEU A 230 9.88 -18.12 -14.97
CA LEU A 230 9.92 -17.10 -13.93
C LEU A 230 9.09 -17.40 -12.67
N LYS A 231 8.55 -18.62 -12.51
CA LYS A 231 7.66 -18.96 -11.38
C LYS A 231 8.27 -18.64 -10.00
N GLU A 232 9.56 -18.94 -9.83
CA GLU A 232 10.33 -18.70 -8.59
C GLU A 232 10.93 -17.29 -8.49
N HIS A 233 10.72 -16.44 -9.50
CA HIS A 233 11.26 -15.08 -9.58
C HIS A 233 10.19 -14.00 -9.32
N PHE A 234 9.10 -14.40 -8.66
CA PHE A 234 8.01 -13.49 -8.27
C PHE A 234 8.40 -12.63 -7.09
N VAL A 235 8.14 -11.33 -7.19
CA VAL A 235 8.26 -10.36 -6.11
C VAL A 235 6.88 -9.77 -5.84
N SER A 236 6.47 -9.69 -4.57
CA SER A 236 5.19 -9.11 -4.20
C SER A 236 5.10 -7.67 -4.70
N VAL A 237 3.93 -7.25 -5.20
CA VAL A 237 3.78 -5.91 -5.78
C VAL A 237 3.94 -4.79 -4.74
N ASN A 238 3.71 -5.13 -3.47
CA ASN A 238 3.92 -4.27 -2.29
C ASN A 238 5.23 -4.60 -1.55
N ALA A 239 6.18 -5.27 -2.21
CA ALA A 239 7.49 -5.50 -1.60
C ALA A 239 8.19 -4.16 -1.40
N ARG A 240 8.63 -3.91 -0.17
CA ARG A 240 9.39 -2.72 0.23
C ARG A 240 10.84 -2.82 -0.23
N ALA A 241 11.54 -1.69 -0.27
CA ALA A 241 12.93 -1.65 -0.72
C ALA A 241 13.77 -2.65 0.10
N THR A 242 14.40 -3.61 -0.57
CA THR A 242 15.23 -4.63 0.08
C THR A 242 16.46 -4.95 -0.76
N ASN A 243 17.59 -5.11 -0.09
CA ASN A 243 18.85 -5.55 -0.71
C ASN A 243 18.75 -6.96 -1.32
N GLN A 244 17.71 -7.73 -0.98
CA GLN A 244 17.45 -9.07 -1.52
C GLN A 244 17.44 -9.09 -3.07
N PHE A 245 16.97 -8.01 -3.70
CA PHE A 245 16.80 -7.95 -5.15
C PHE A 245 17.87 -7.09 -5.87
N GLN A 246 18.95 -6.70 -5.20
CA GLN A 246 20.00 -5.84 -5.78
C GLN A 246 20.64 -6.40 -7.07
N HIS A 247 20.65 -7.73 -7.23
CA HIS A 247 21.20 -8.42 -8.41
C HIS A 247 20.22 -8.47 -9.59
N LYS A 248 18.96 -8.02 -9.41
CA LYS A 248 17.94 -7.99 -10.46
C LYS A 248 18.16 -6.77 -11.34
N ARG A 249 18.14 -6.97 -12.65
CA ARG A 249 18.35 -5.92 -13.66
C ARG A 249 17.15 -5.72 -14.57
N THR A 250 16.12 -6.56 -14.46
CA THR A 250 14.90 -6.47 -15.26
C THR A 250 13.68 -6.78 -14.41
N CYS A 251 12.69 -5.91 -14.46
CA CYS A 251 11.40 -6.09 -13.81
C CYS A 251 10.29 -6.20 -14.86
N ILE A 252 9.49 -7.27 -14.79
CA ILE A 252 8.24 -7.37 -15.54
C ILE A 252 7.09 -6.97 -14.61
N TYR A 253 6.53 -5.79 -14.85
CA TYR A 253 5.50 -5.21 -13.99
C TYR A 253 4.10 -5.44 -14.57
N LEU A 254 3.38 -6.41 -14.02
CA LEU A 254 2.03 -6.81 -14.47
C LEU A 254 0.96 -6.44 -13.43
N ALA A 255 1.01 -5.19 -12.97
CA ALA A 255 0.09 -4.64 -11.99
C ALA A 255 -0.21 -3.18 -12.30
N ASN A 256 -1.32 -2.71 -11.75
CA ASN A 256 -1.67 -1.31 -11.66
C ASN A 256 -2.39 -1.11 -10.33
N ILE A 257 -1.67 -0.49 -9.39
CA ILE A 257 -2.06 -0.43 -7.99
C ILE A 257 -2.97 0.78 -7.80
N TYR A 258 -4.02 0.58 -7.02
CA TYR A 258 -4.90 1.64 -6.54
C TYR A 258 -5.06 1.52 -5.04
N THR A 259 -5.21 2.66 -4.35
CA THR A 259 -5.64 2.66 -2.96
C THR A 259 -6.97 1.92 -2.84
N ASN A 260 -7.14 1.15 -1.76
CA ASN A 260 -8.41 0.49 -1.46
C ASN A 260 -9.55 1.55 -1.41
N PRO A 261 -10.60 1.43 -2.27
CA PRO A 261 -11.68 2.40 -2.31
C PRO A 261 -12.39 2.61 -0.98
N LEU A 262 -12.53 1.55 -0.16
CA LEU A 262 -13.18 1.66 1.15
C LEU A 262 -12.33 2.48 2.12
N ILE A 263 -11.01 2.27 2.13
CA ILE A 263 -10.08 3.09 2.93
C ILE A 263 -10.13 4.54 2.46
N LYS A 264 -10.16 4.78 1.14
CA LYS A 264 -10.32 6.13 0.59
C LYS A 264 -11.63 6.78 1.03
N HIS A 265 -12.73 6.05 1.01
CA HIS A 265 -14.03 6.55 1.47
C HIS A 265 -14.07 6.81 2.98
N PHE A 266 -13.41 5.95 3.78
CA PHE A 266 -13.23 6.15 5.21
C PHE A 266 -12.56 7.49 5.52
N PHE A 267 -11.37 7.75 4.95
CA PHE A 267 -10.68 9.02 5.17
C PHE A 267 -11.46 10.21 4.61
N ASN A 268 -12.07 10.08 3.43
CA ASN A 268 -12.89 11.15 2.86
C ASN A 268 -14.09 11.52 3.75
N LYS A 269 -14.71 10.55 4.44
CA LYS A 269 -15.81 10.82 5.40
C LYS A 269 -15.32 11.65 6.59
N GLN A 270 -14.04 11.53 6.94
CA GLN A 270 -13.36 12.32 7.98
C GLN A 270 -12.76 13.63 7.42
N GLY A 271 -13.08 14.02 6.18
CA GLY A 271 -12.57 15.24 5.56
C GLY A 271 -11.14 15.16 5.02
N ILE A 272 -10.53 13.97 5.03
CA ILE A 272 -9.12 13.76 4.66
C ILE A 272 -9.05 13.15 3.27
N GLN A 273 -8.38 13.85 2.35
CA GLN A 273 -8.23 13.38 0.97
C GLN A 273 -6.93 12.59 0.80
N LEU A 274 -7.03 11.44 0.13
CA LEU A 274 -5.87 10.68 -0.32
C LEU A 274 -5.51 11.04 -1.77
N ASN A 275 -4.24 11.35 -2.00
CA ASN A 275 -3.71 11.57 -3.34
C ASN A 275 -3.38 10.22 -4.01
N GLY A 276 -4.34 9.70 -4.77
CA GLY A 276 -4.20 8.42 -5.47
C GLY A 276 -3.13 8.40 -6.56
N ASP A 277 -2.75 9.57 -7.12
CA ASP A 277 -1.71 9.64 -8.15
C ASP A 277 -0.29 9.53 -7.56
N LEU A 278 -0.15 9.86 -6.27
CA LEU A 278 1.08 9.67 -5.52
C LEU A 278 1.12 8.34 -4.76
N PHE A 279 0.04 7.55 -4.82
CA PHE A 279 0.00 6.24 -4.18
C PHE A 279 0.96 5.29 -4.89
N ALA A 280 2.00 4.90 -4.18
CA ALA A 280 3.05 3.99 -4.63
C ALA A 280 3.25 2.91 -3.56
#